data_AF-A0A426XLU3-F1
#
_entry.id   AF-A0A426XLU3-F1
#
_cell.length_a   1.000
_cell.length_b   1.000
_cell.length_c   1.000
_cell.angle_alpha   90.00
_cell.angle_beta   90.00
_cell.angle_gamma   90.00
#
_symmetry.space_group_name_H-M   'P 1'
#
loop_
_entity.id
_entity.type
_entity.pdbx_description
1 polymer ?
#
loop_
_entity_poly.entity_id
_entity_poly.type
_entity_poly.pdbx_seq_one_letter_code
_entity_poly.pdbx_strand_id
1 'polypeptide(L)' 'MHWVDAVGNLPGVRRELAKGIGSFLGWHKGVRKKKTETHRKIIRGSRKAYQDSLGDSSKGSGSSLGTCQEIARRIL' A
#
# COMPACT_ATOMS: atom_id res chain seq x y z
N MET A 1 -35.84 6.73 -29.51
CA MET A 1 -36.44 5.41 -29.25
C MET A 1 -35.33 4.42 -28.92
N HIS A 2 -35.36 3.91 -27.69
CA HIS A 2 -34.68 2.74 -27.10
C HIS A 2 -33.68 1.92 -27.94
N TRP A 3 -32.38 2.17 -27.76
CA TRP A 3 -31.32 1.18 -28.09
C TRP A 3 -30.51 0.74 -26.84
N VAL A 4 -30.74 1.39 -25.69
CA VAL A 4 -29.96 1.14 -24.46
C VAL A 4 -30.43 -0.12 -23.70
N ASP A 5 -31.62 -0.64 -24.02
CA ASP A 5 -32.29 -1.63 -23.16
C ASP A 5 -32.30 -3.06 -23.72
N ALA A 6 -31.83 -3.29 -24.95
CA ALA A 6 -31.81 -4.64 -25.51
C ALA A 6 -30.88 -5.58 -24.73
N VAL A 7 -29.72 -5.08 -24.28
CA VAL A 7 -28.74 -5.86 -23.51
C VAL A 7 -29.16 -6.03 -22.04
N GLY A 8 -29.84 -5.03 -21.47
CA GLY A 8 -30.31 -5.03 -20.09
C GLY A 8 -31.54 -5.88 -19.83
N ASN A 9 -32.37 -6.14 -20.85
CA ASN A 9 -33.65 -6.85 -20.70
C ASN A 9 -33.56 -8.37 -20.87
N LEU A 10 -32.40 -8.91 -21.27
CA LEU A 10 -32.19 -10.35 -21.38
C LEU A 10 -31.70 -10.92 -20.03
N PRO A 11 -32.52 -11.70 -19.30
CA PRO A 11 -32.13 -12.27 -18.00
C PRO A 11 -30.90 -13.19 -18.10
N GLY A 12 -30.66 -13.82 -19.26
CA GLY A 12 -29.44 -14.60 -19.52
C GLY A 12 -28.18 -13.73 -19.54
N VAL A 13 -28.22 -12.61 -20.25
CA VAL A 13 -27.12 -11.65 -20.37
C VAL A 13 -26.80 -11.02 -19.01
N ARG A 14 -27.82 -10.66 -18.21
CA ARG A 14 -27.62 -10.15 -16.84
C ARG A 14 -26.91 -11.17 -15.95
N ARG A 15 -27.25 -12.47 -16.08
CA ARG A 15 -26.65 -13.55 -15.28
C ARG A 15 -25.19 -13.79 -15.65
N GLU A 16 -24.85 -13.74 -16.93
CA GLU A 16 -23.46 -13.82 -17.40
C GLU A 16 -22.64 -12.61 -16.96
N LEU A 17 -23.21 -11.41 -17.07
CA LEU A 17 -22.56 -10.18 -16.61
C LEU A 17 -22.29 -10.23 -15.10
N ALA A 18 -23.26 -10.66 -14.29
CA ALA A 18 -23.09 -10.82 -12.85
C ALA A 18 -22.00 -11.85 -12.49
N LYS A 19 -21.93 -12.97 -13.22
CA LYS A 19 -20.85 -13.97 -13.06
C LYS A 19 -19.48 -13.39 -13.43
N GLY A 20 -19.39 -12.66 -14.55
CA GLY A 20 -18.16 -12.00 -15.00
C GLY A 20 -17.68 -10.92 -14.04
N ILE A 21 -18.59 -10.11 -13.50
CA ILE A 21 -18.27 -9.11 -12.47
C ILE A 21 -17.78 -9.80 -11.19
N GLY A 22 -18.43 -10.88 -10.77
CA GLY A 22 -18.02 -11.66 -9.61
C GLY A 22 -16.60 -12.24 -9.75
N SER A 23 -16.28 -12.83 -10.91
CA SER A 23 -14.95 -13.37 -11.18
C SER A 23 -13.89 -12.26 -11.30
N PHE A 24 -14.21 -11.15 -11.96
CA PHE A 24 -13.33 -10.00 -12.10
C PHE A 24 -13.00 -9.37 -10.74
N LEU A 25 -13.98 -9.21 -9.86
CA LEU A 25 -13.77 -8.71 -8.50
C LEU A 25 -12.90 -9.67 -7.67
N GLY A 26 -13.09 -10.98 -7.83
CA GLY A 26 -12.23 -11.99 -7.21
C GLY A 26 -10.77 -11.88 -7.66
N TRP A 27 -10.55 -11.79 -8.97
CA TRP A 27 -9.23 -11.63 -9.56
C TRP A 27 -8.55 -10.31 -9.16
N HIS A 28 -9.26 -9.19 -9.25
CA HIS A 28 -8.74 -7.87 -8.91
C HIS A 28 -8.28 -7.78 -7.44
N LYS A 29 -9.00 -8.42 -6.50
CA LYS A 29 -8.56 -8.54 -5.10
C LYS A 29 -7.24 -9.29 -4.97
N GLY A 30 -7.07 -10.39 -5.70
CA GLY A 30 -5.82 -11.16 -5.74
C GLY A 30 -4.65 -10.33 -6.29
N VAL A 31 -4.86 -9.63 -7.40
CA VAL A 31 -3.86 -8.73 -8.01
C VAL A 31 -3.45 -7.63 -7.02
N ARG A 32 -4.42 -6.97 -6.38
CA ARG A 32 -4.17 -5.92 -5.38
C ARG A 32 -3.37 -6.44 -4.18
N LYS A 33 -3.70 -7.63 -3.69
CA LYS A 33 -2.96 -8.28 -2.59
C LYS A 33 -1.51 -8.53 -2.99
N LYS A 34 -1.28 -9.10 -4.17
CA LYS A 34 0.08 -9.38 -4.67
C LYS A 34 0.92 -8.11 -4.86
N LYS A 35 0.33 -7.04 -5.39
CA LYS A 35 1.00 -5.73 -5.50
C LYS A 35 1.41 -5.18 -4.11
N THR A 36 0.53 -5.32 -3.12
CA THR A 36 0.79 -4.88 -1.74
C THR A 36 1.89 -5.71 -1.08
N GLU A 37 1.89 -7.03 -1.26
CA GLU A 37 2.94 -7.91 -0.73
C GLU A 37 4.31 -7.61 -1.33
N THR A 38 4.40 -7.43 -2.64
CA THR A 38 5.67 -7.05 -3.30
C THR A 38 6.16 -5.69 -2.80
N HIS A 39 5.28 -4.70 -2.72
CA HIS A 39 5.64 -3.38 -2.19
C HIS A 39 6.14 -3.45 -0.74
N ARG A 40 5.46 -4.24 0.12
CA ARG A 40 5.92 -4.49 1.50
C ARG A 40 7.28 -5.15 1.56
N LYS A 41 7.56 -6.14 0.69
CA LYS A 41 8.88 -6.80 0.62
C LYS A 41 9.99 -5.81 0.25
N ILE A 42 9.75 -4.93 -0.73
CA ILE A 42 10.71 -3.91 -1.17
C ILE A 42 11.00 -2.93 -0.04
N ILE A 43 9.97 -2.36 0.59
CA ILE A 43 10.14 -1.40 1.70
C ILE A 43 10.89 -2.04 2.86
N ARG A 44 10.56 -3.29 3.22
CA ARG A 44 11.24 -3.99 4.30
C ARG A 44 12.73 -4.24 4.00
N GLY A 45 13.05 -4.64 2.77
CA GLY A 45 14.43 -4.81 2.32
C GLY A 45 15.21 -3.50 2.35
N SER A 46 14.62 -2.42 1.81
CA SER A 46 15.22 -1.08 1.80
C SER A 46 15.42 -0.53 3.23
N ARG A 47 14.44 -0.67 4.12
CA ARG A 47 14.56 -0.26 5.52
C ARG A 47 15.68 -1.01 6.23
N LYS A 48 15.82 -2.32 5.98
CA LYS A 48 16.90 -3.12 6.56
C LYS A 48 18.26 -2.60 6.10
N ALA A 49 18.44 -2.40 4.79
CA ALA A 49 19.68 -1.85 4.24
C ALA A 49 20.03 -0.48 4.84
N TYR A 50 19.05 0.39 5.03
CA TYR A 50 19.24 1.68 5.70
C TYR A 50 19.66 1.52 7.17
N GLN A 51 19.03 0.62 7.93
CA GLN A 51 19.40 0.34 9.32
C GLN A 51 20.81 -0.26 9.45
N ASP A 52 21.16 -1.20 8.58
CA ASP A 52 22.49 -1.83 8.57
C ASP A 52 23.56 -0.78 8.23
N SER A 53 23.31 0.09 7.23
CA SER A 53 24.23 1.18 6.88
C SER A 53 24.42 2.24 7.98
N LEU A 54 23.40 2.44 8.82
CA LEU A 54 23.44 3.41 9.92
C LEU A 54 24.06 2.80 11.19
N GLY A 55 23.87 1.49 11.40
CA GLY A 55 24.37 0.73 12.55
C GLY A 55 25.89 0.61 12.61
N ASP A 56 26.56 0.55 11.47
CA ASP A 56 28.03 0.54 11.40
C ASP A 56 28.67 1.91 11.70
N SER A 57 27.88 2.99 11.69
CA SER A 57 28.37 4.35 12.02
C SER A 57 28.24 4.73 13.50
N SER A 58 27.55 3.93 14.33
CA SER A 58 27.28 4.28 15.74
C SER A 58 28.27 3.64 16.72
N LYS A 59 29.57 3.85 16.49
CA LYS A 59 30.56 4.03 17.56
C LYS A 59 31.50 5.19 17.20
N GLY A 60 30.92 6.36 16.97
CA GLY A 60 31.65 7.60 16.79
C GLY A 60 30.78 8.80 17.18
N SER A 61 30.89 9.22 18.43
CA SER A 61 30.43 10.52 18.96
C SER A 61 29.00 10.96 18.61
N GLY A 62 28.00 10.40 19.30
CA GLY A 62 26.67 10.99 19.40
C GLY A 62 26.61 12.12 20.44
N SER A 63 27.40 13.18 20.28
CA SER A 63 27.21 14.45 21.00
C SER A 63 26.62 15.48 20.05
N SER A 64 25.29 15.44 19.85
CA SER A 64 24.47 16.61 19.45
C SER A 64 22.99 16.29 19.20
N LEU A 65 22.58 15.01 19.07
CA LEU A 65 21.16 14.66 18.89
C LEU A 65 20.39 14.56 20.22
N GLY A 66 20.69 15.52 21.12
CA GLY A 66 19.98 15.77 22.35
C GLY A 66 18.94 16.86 22.15
N THR A 67 17.70 16.42 21.91
CA THR A 67 16.45 17.05 22.38
C THR A 67 16.05 18.44 21.87
N CYS A 68 15.12 18.45 20.90
CA CYS A 68 14.14 19.55 20.73
C CYS A 68 13.32 19.84 22.02
N GLN A 69 13.46 19.02 23.07
CA GLN A 69 12.85 19.18 24.38
C GLN A 69 13.69 20.03 25.36
N GLU A 70 14.97 20.29 25.09
CA GLU A 70 15.80 21.16 25.93
C GLU A 70 15.52 22.65 25.66
N ILE A 71 15.26 22.99 24.39
CA ILE A 71 14.91 24.35 23.96
C ILE A 71 13.57 24.79 24.59
N ALA A 72 12.57 23.90 24.62
CA ALA A 72 11.26 24.19 25.18
C ALA A 72 11.27 24.36 26.71
N ARG A 73 12.26 23.79 27.42
CA ARG A 73 12.40 23.95 28.88
C ARG A 73 13.22 25.16 29.29
N ARG A 74 13.90 25.83 28.35
CA ARG A 74 14.64 27.08 28.61
C ARG A 74 13.79 28.35 28.48
N ILE A 75 12.54 28.25 28.01
CA ILE A 75 11.65 29.39 27.76
C ILE A 75 10.49 29.49 28.78
N LEU A 76 10.45 28.60 29.80
CA LEU A 76 9.51 28.71 30.93
C LEU A 76 10.22 29.13 32.21
#